data_AF-A0A9C7G6S4-F1
#
_entry.id   AF-A0A9C7G6S4-F1
#
_cell.length_a   1.000
_cell.length_b   1.000
_cell.length_c   1.000
_cell.angle_alpha   90.00
_cell.angle_beta   90.00
_cell.angle_gamma   90.00
#
_symmetry.space_group_name_H-M   'P 1'
#
loop_
_entity.id
_entity.type
_entity.pdbx_description
1 polymer ?
#
loop_
_entity_poly.entity_id
_entity_poly.type
_entity_poly.pdbx_seq_one_letter_code
_entity_poly.pdbx_strand_id
1 'polypeptide(L)'
;MHTNDQHANLDNVAKKIAAIKDIRAVKPNALLVDAGDVFSGTLYFNEYQGLADLQFMNLAGYDAMTFGNHEFDMGTATLANFVKGTYFPLVSANVNFANDVNLKSRFNDTITVDARGGQIYNGMIKVVNGEKIGIFGLTTAETPTISSPGAGVVFENYIAEAQKSVDAFKAAGVNKIVALSHLGFNDSLDWDNDLELAKRVEGIDVIVGGHTHTLFDGKEGRPSTVVFDTTGAEPTAIVTANEYNKYLGDLDVNFDATGKVITSETSWRLIDINTYAKQDAEAAQILNSKYAPKINELKATVVGSTATALVGGNPPTRVGETNLGNFITDGMLAKAKQINPETVIALQNGGGIRTTIDAGNITLANLLAVLPFGNTLGIMNLTGSEIKAALEYSVKDAPTAFGGFLQVSGLKFTYDSSKSAGEKVQTIDVKNADGTYTALDLTKSYYVATNVFTAKGGDGYTMFANAYAEGRVREPGFVDWEIFRDAIAAQPNKVVNATVEGRIVNVAPQTVVATTFSGTTAAPKTYDGNVLVDVTGVTKLENAVVKGNLILKGNAGVTFENVTVEGETIFED
;
A
#
# COMPACT_ATOMS: atom_id res chain seq x y z
N MET A 1 -0.27 22.60 -12.56
CA MET A 1 -0.97 21.31 -12.44
C MET A 1 0.05 20.20 -12.24
N HIS A 2 -0.26 19.18 -11.45
CA HIS A 2 0.64 18.05 -11.26
C HIS A 2 -0.08 16.73 -10.97
N THR A 3 0.63 15.64 -11.26
CA THR A 3 0.32 14.27 -10.85
C THR A 3 1.55 13.62 -10.25
N ASN A 4 1.33 12.51 -9.55
CA ASN A 4 2.35 11.65 -8.96
C ASN A 4 1.73 10.27 -8.73
N ASP A 5 2.55 9.22 -8.69
CA ASP A 5 2.15 7.87 -8.28
C ASP A 5 0.97 7.33 -9.11
N GLN A 6 1.01 7.54 -10.42
CA GLN A 6 -0.03 7.09 -11.34
C GLN A 6 -0.15 5.56 -11.36
N HIS A 7 0.97 4.83 -11.21
CA HIS A 7 1.05 3.38 -11.17
C HIS A 7 0.14 2.69 -12.20
N ALA A 8 0.27 3.09 -13.47
CA ALA A 8 -0.46 2.55 -14.60
C ALA A 8 -2.01 2.53 -14.46
N ASN A 9 -2.60 3.42 -13.66
CA ASN A 9 -4.05 3.51 -13.51
C ASN A 9 -4.69 4.34 -14.64
N LEU A 10 -5.12 3.68 -15.71
CA LEU A 10 -5.62 4.35 -16.92
C LEU A 10 -7.15 4.47 -17.02
N ASP A 11 -7.91 3.82 -16.15
CA ASP A 11 -9.39 3.77 -16.27
C ASP A 11 -10.05 5.17 -16.23
N ASN A 12 -9.43 6.12 -15.52
CA ASN A 12 -9.89 7.51 -15.43
C ASN A 12 -9.08 8.51 -16.29
N VAL A 13 -8.18 8.05 -17.16
CA VAL A 13 -7.25 8.92 -17.88
C VAL A 13 -7.97 9.94 -18.78
N ALA A 14 -9.10 9.55 -19.38
CA ALA A 14 -9.91 10.44 -20.21
C ALA A 14 -10.55 11.59 -19.40
N LYS A 15 -10.94 11.33 -18.14
CA LYS A 15 -11.45 12.37 -17.23
C LYS A 15 -10.34 13.32 -16.82
N LYS A 16 -9.15 12.78 -16.48
CA LYS A 16 -7.96 13.57 -16.15
C LYS A 16 -7.61 14.53 -17.29
N ILE A 17 -7.55 14.03 -18.52
CA ILE A 17 -7.23 14.86 -19.69
C ILE A 17 -8.29 15.94 -19.93
N ALA A 18 -9.57 15.64 -19.72
CA ALA A 18 -10.62 16.67 -19.77
C ALA A 18 -10.40 17.77 -18.73
N ALA A 19 -10.06 17.40 -17.49
CA ALA A 19 -9.77 18.38 -16.43
C ALA A 19 -8.56 19.26 -16.77
N ILE A 20 -7.49 18.68 -17.30
CA ILE A 20 -6.30 19.41 -17.77
C ILE A 20 -6.68 20.40 -18.88
N LYS A 21 -7.48 19.96 -19.87
CA LYS A 21 -7.92 20.81 -20.99
C LYS A 21 -8.81 21.97 -20.50
N ASP A 22 -9.72 21.70 -19.55
CA ASP A 22 -10.57 22.73 -18.93
C ASP A 22 -9.73 23.78 -18.18
N ILE A 23 -8.68 23.37 -17.44
CA ILE A 23 -7.77 24.31 -16.78
C ILE A 23 -7.02 25.15 -17.82
N ARG A 24 -6.47 24.53 -18.87
CA ARG A 24 -5.72 25.23 -19.92
C ARG A 24 -6.59 26.13 -20.79
N ALA A 25 -7.89 25.89 -20.88
CA ALA A 25 -8.82 26.81 -21.53
C ALA A 25 -8.88 28.18 -20.81
N VAL A 26 -8.66 28.21 -19.49
CA VAL A 26 -8.63 29.44 -18.67
C VAL A 26 -7.21 29.94 -18.42
N LYS A 27 -6.24 29.01 -18.27
CA LYS A 27 -4.82 29.28 -18.01
C LYS A 27 -3.95 28.60 -19.08
N PRO A 28 -3.84 29.17 -20.30
CA PRO A 28 -3.16 28.53 -21.42
C PRO A 28 -1.70 28.11 -21.15
N ASN A 29 -1.02 28.83 -20.25
CA ASN A 29 0.39 28.59 -19.91
C ASN A 29 0.57 27.79 -18.60
N ALA A 30 -0.49 27.18 -18.07
CA ALA A 30 -0.39 26.33 -16.89
C ALA A 30 0.49 25.10 -17.19
N LEU A 31 1.59 24.99 -16.44
CA LEU A 31 2.50 23.86 -16.52
C LEU A 31 1.83 22.58 -16.00
N LEU A 32 2.12 21.47 -16.65
CA LEU A 32 1.71 20.13 -16.22
C LEU A 32 2.96 19.29 -15.98
N VAL A 33 3.20 18.88 -14.74
CA VAL A 33 4.39 18.11 -14.35
C VAL A 33 4.00 16.81 -13.66
N ASP A 34 4.87 15.81 -13.73
CA ASP A 34 4.69 14.53 -13.03
C ASP A 34 5.83 14.29 -12.04
N ALA A 35 5.49 13.89 -10.82
CA ALA A 35 6.45 13.65 -9.76
C ALA A 35 6.95 12.18 -9.68
N GLY A 36 6.77 11.35 -10.72
CA GLY A 36 7.31 9.98 -10.76
C GLY A 36 6.30 8.90 -10.38
N ASP A 37 6.72 7.64 -10.53
CA ASP A 37 5.91 6.43 -10.36
C ASP A 37 4.69 6.36 -11.29
N VAL A 38 4.97 6.51 -12.59
CA VAL A 38 4.02 6.17 -13.65
C VAL A 38 3.96 4.65 -13.83
N PHE A 39 5.08 3.96 -13.59
CA PHE A 39 5.22 2.52 -13.79
C PHE A 39 4.59 1.69 -12.67
N SER A 40 4.46 0.38 -12.95
CA SER A 40 3.88 -0.63 -12.04
C SER A 40 2.40 -0.44 -11.74
N GLY A 41 1.82 -1.28 -10.87
CA GLY A 41 0.47 -1.13 -10.31
C GLY A 41 -0.65 -1.93 -11.00
N THR A 42 -0.77 -1.87 -12.33
CA THR A 42 -1.87 -2.54 -13.05
C THR A 42 -1.41 -3.37 -14.25
N LEU A 43 -2.33 -4.19 -14.78
CA LEU A 43 -2.11 -4.96 -16.01
C LEU A 43 -1.70 -4.10 -17.22
N TYR A 44 -2.01 -2.79 -17.22
CA TYR A 44 -1.51 -1.90 -18.26
C TYR A 44 0.02 -1.84 -18.27
N PHE A 45 0.66 -1.79 -17.10
CA PHE A 45 2.12 -1.84 -17.03
C PHE A 45 2.66 -3.21 -17.45
N ASN A 46 2.07 -4.30 -16.95
CA ASN A 46 2.54 -5.64 -17.31
C ASN A 46 2.50 -5.90 -18.83
N GLU A 47 1.46 -5.42 -19.51
CA GLU A 47 1.28 -5.62 -20.95
C GLU A 47 2.05 -4.60 -21.79
N TYR A 48 2.00 -3.32 -21.41
CA TYR A 48 2.47 -2.21 -22.25
C TYR A 48 3.75 -1.55 -21.76
N GLN A 49 4.27 -1.95 -20.61
CA GLN A 49 5.59 -1.54 -20.09
C GLN A 49 5.74 0.00 -20.05
N GLY A 50 4.70 0.69 -19.60
CA GLY A 50 4.63 2.16 -19.50
C GLY A 50 4.27 2.89 -20.80
N LEU A 51 4.24 2.21 -21.95
CA LEU A 51 3.95 2.85 -23.24
C LEU A 51 2.47 3.21 -23.43
N ALA A 52 1.57 2.62 -22.64
CA ALA A 52 0.18 3.06 -22.59
C ALA A 52 0.06 4.43 -21.92
N ASP A 53 0.63 4.56 -20.72
CA ASP A 53 0.72 5.82 -19.96
C ASP A 53 1.40 6.92 -20.77
N LEU A 54 2.52 6.59 -21.42
CA LEU A 54 3.25 7.50 -22.30
C LEU A 54 2.37 8.15 -23.36
N GLN A 55 1.50 7.37 -24.03
CA GLN A 55 0.62 7.92 -25.06
C GLN A 55 -0.31 8.99 -24.48
N PHE A 56 -0.85 8.76 -23.29
CA PHE A 56 -1.74 9.70 -22.63
C PHE A 56 -1.01 10.89 -22.03
N MET A 57 0.21 10.72 -21.53
CA MET A 57 1.05 11.84 -21.08
C MET A 57 1.42 12.75 -22.26
N ASN A 58 1.80 12.18 -23.40
CA ASN A 58 2.04 12.96 -24.62
C ASN A 58 0.78 13.69 -25.08
N LEU A 59 -0.39 13.04 -25.06
CA LEU A 59 -1.67 13.66 -25.40
C LEU A 59 -2.06 14.79 -24.42
N ALA A 60 -1.80 14.60 -23.13
CA ALA A 60 -2.05 15.58 -22.10
C ALA A 60 -1.10 16.78 -22.18
N GLY A 61 0.05 16.64 -22.86
CA GLY A 61 1.06 17.67 -23.00
C GLY A 61 1.73 18.00 -21.67
N TYR A 62 2.35 17.00 -21.03
CA TYR A 62 3.23 17.25 -19.88
C TYR A 62 4.42 18.13 -20.30
N ASP A 63 4.92 18.91 -19.37
CA ASP A 63 6.06 19.81 -19.52
C ASP A 63 7.37 19.19 -19.01
N ALA A 64 7.29 18.37 -17.96
CA ALA A 64 8.41 17.63 -17.38
C ALA A 64 7.92 16.48 -16.50
N MET A 65 8.79 15.52 -16.25
CA MET A 65 8.59 14.40 -15.31
C MET A 65 9.90 14.12 -14.57
N THR A 66 9.86 13.81 -13.27
CA THR A 66 10.98 13.14 -12.57
C THR A 66 10.78 11.63 -12.53
N PHE A 67 11.81 10.88 -12.18
CA PHE A 67 11.67 9.45 -11.91
C PHE A 67 11.22 9.24 -10.47
N GLY A 68 10.34 8.27 -10.27
CA GLY A 68 10.18 7.54 -9.03
C GLY A 68 10.93 6.21 -9.06
N ASN A 69 10.81 5.44 -7.98
CA ASN A 69 11.49 4.16 -7.87
C ASN A 69 10.91 3.12 -8.85
N HIS A 70 9.61 3.14 -9.12
CA HIS A 70 8.97 2.13 -9.97
C HIS A 70 9.33 2.24 -11.45
N GLU A 71 9.87 3.38 -11.90
CA GLU A 71 10.44 3.51 -13.24
C GLU A 71 11.57 2.49 -13.52
N PHE A 72 12.18 1.95 -12.46
CA PHE A 72 13.31 1.02 -12.53
C PHE A 72 12.92 -0.45 -12.35
N ASP A 73 11.63 -0.78 -12.16
CA ASP A 73 11.19 -2.15 -11.80
C ASP A 73 11.60 -3.19 -12.83
N MET A 74 11.53 -2.83 -14.11
CA MET A 74 11.92 -3.68 -15.24
C MET A 74 13.30 -3.32 -15.79
N GLY A 75 14.11 -2.60 -15.02
CA GLY A 75 15.45 -2.13 -15.36
C GLY A 75 15.49 -1.04 -16.43
N THR A 76 16.70 -0.52 -16.66
CA THR A 76 16.91 0.68 -17.50
C THR A 76 16.64 0.46 -18.99
N ALA A 77 16.59 -0.78 -19.47
CA ALA A 77 16.24 -1.08 -20.86
C ALA A 77 14.77 -0.74 -21.17
N THR A 78 13.87 -1.12 -20.25
CA THR A 78 12.43 -0.80 -20.36
C THR A 78 12.22 0.70 -20.21
N LEU A 79 12.85 1.31 -19.19
CA LEU A 79 12.81 2.75 -18.96
C LEU A 79 13.31 3.55 -20.16
N ALA A 80 14.37 3.11 -20.84
CA ALA A 80 14.89 3.78 -22.02
C ALA A 80 13.89 3.85 -23.19
N ASN A 81 12.99 2.87 -23.32
CA ASN A 81 11.93 2.90 -24.33
C ASN A 81 10.88 3.97 -24.00
N PHE A 82 10.50 4.09 -22.72
CA PHE A 82 9.59 5.14 -22.25
C PHE A 82 10.22 6.52 -22.44
N VAL A 83 11.43 6.75 -21.90
CA VAL A 83 12.17 8.00 -22.03
C VAL A 83 12.27 8.42 -23.48
N LYS A 84 12.65 7.51 -24.38
CA LYS A 84 12.78 7.79 -25.82
C LYS A 84 11.50 8.35 -26.46
N GLY A 85 10.34 7.92 -25.98
CA GLY A 85 9.06 8.28 -26.59
C GLY A 85 8.37 9.48 -25.96
N THR A 86 8.92 10.10 -24.92
CA THR A 86 8.34 11.31 -24.31
C THR A 86 8.47 12.51 -25.23
N TYR A 87 7.43 13.35 -25.26
CA TYR A 87 7.47 14.67 -25.91
C TYR A 87 7.98 15.78 -24.97
N PHE A 88 8.25 15.42 -23.72
CA PHE A 88 8.75 16.27 -22.65
C PHE A 88 10.03 15.68 -22.05
N PRO A 89 10.96 16.52 -21.56
CA PRO A 89 12.16 16.03 -20.91
C PRO A 89 11.82 15.32 -19.60
N LEU A 90 12.65 14.34 -19.24
CA LEU A 90 12.75 13.93 -17.84
C LEU A 90 13.81 14.78 -17.15
N VAL A 91 13.56 15.12 -15.88
CA VAL A 91 14.48 15.85 -15.02
C VAL A 91 14.82 15.01 -13.80
N SER A 92 16.10 14.88 -13.47
CA SER A 92 16.55 14.25 -12.22
C SER A 92 18.00 14.64 -11.96
N ALA A 93 18.22 15.38 -10.88
CA ALA A 93 19.53 15.93 -10.51
C ALA A 93 20.38 14.94 -9.73
N ASN A 94 19.76 14.01 -9.00
CA ASN A 94 20.48 13.07 -8.14
C ASN A 94 20.55 11.65 -8.71
N VAL A 95 20.14 11.42 -9.95
CA VAL A 95 20.28 10.11 -10.62
C VAL A 95 21.26 10.23 -11.78
N ASN A 96 22.39 9.56 -11.64
CA ASN A 96 23.48 9.59 -12.60
C ASN A 96 23.45 8.35 -13.48
N PHE A 97 23.23 8.56 -14.78
CA PHE A 97 23.15 7.51 -15.80
C PHE A 97 24.42 7.40 -16.66
N ALA A 98 25.51 8.08 -16.33
CA ALA A 98 26.72 8.14 -17.16
C ALA A 98 27.30 6.75 -17.48
N ASN A 99 27.13 5.80 -16.57
CA ASN A 99 27.61 4.43 -16.71
C ASN A 99 26.51 3.43 -17.14
N ASP A 100 25.26 3.87 -17.28
CA ASP A 100 24.16 3.00 -17.69
C ASP A 100 24.21 2.71 -19.20
N VAL A 101 24.09 1.43 -19.55
CA VAL A 101 24.23 1.00 -20.96
C VAL A 101 23.07 1.44 -21.84
N ASN A 102 21.88 1.67 -21.28
CA ASN A 102 20.65 1.96 -22.00
C ASN A 102 20.36 3.47 -22.08
N LEU A 103 20.69 4.21 -21.02
CA LEU A 103 20.29 5.60 -20.82
C LEU A 103 21.42 6.62 -20.98
N LYS A 104 22.71 6.22 -20.95
CA LYS A 104 23.84 7.17 -21.10
C LYS A 104 23.75 8.07 -22.33
N SER A 105 23.19 7.57 -23.44
CA SER A 105 23.06 8.33 -24.69
C SER A 105 21.95 9.39 -24.66
N ARG A 106 21.12 9.36 -23.62
CA ARG A 106 20.01 10.27 -23.38
C ARG A 106 20.24 11.17 -22.17
N PHE A 107 21.26 10.88 -21.38
CA PHE A 107 21.58 11.60 -20.16
C PHE A 107 22.47 12.80 -20.46
N ASN A 108 22.03 13.96 -19.99
CA ASN A 108 22.72 15.23 -20.13
C ASN A 108 22.88 15.83 -18.73
N ASP A 109 24.09 15.73 -18.17
CA ASP A 109 24.44 16.27 -16.85
C ASP A 109 24.52 17.80 -16.88
N THR A 110 23.38 18.46 -17.03
CA THR A 110 23.27 19.92 -17.17
C THR A 110 21.85 20.42 -16.85
N ILE A 111 21.77 21.70 -16.52
CA ILE A 111 20.53 22.49 -16.66
C ILE A 111 20.51 23.20 -18.02
N THR A 112 19.35 23.35 -18.66
CA THR A 112 19.26 24.03 -19.97
C THR A 112 17.88 24.63 -20.26
N VAL A 113 17.84 25.68 -21.08
CA VAL A 113 16.60 26.22 -21.65
C VAL A 113 16.10 25.40 -22.85
N ASP A 114 16.99 24.63 -23.49
CA ASP A 114 16.73 23.86 -24.70
C ASP A 114 16.41 22.38 -24.40
N ALA A 115 15.83 22.08 -23.25
CA ALA A 115 15.48 20.72 -22.85
C ALA A 115 14.45 20.12 -23.82
N ARG A 116 14.67 18.86 -24.24
CA ARG A 116 13.87 18.19 -25.27
C ARG A 116 13.27 16.89 -24.76
N GLY A 117 12.10 16.52 -25.30
CA GLY A 117 11.57 15.17 -25.14
C GLY A 117 12.53 14.10 -25.65
N GLY A 118 12.43 12.88 -25.14
CA GLY A 118 13.35 11.81 -25.50
C GLY A 118 14.69 11.83 -24.74
N GLN A 119 14.86 12.73 -23.77
CA GLN A 119 16.14 13.04 -23.11
C GLN A 119 15.96 13.28 -21.61
N ILE A 120 17.06 13.12 -20.87
CA ILE A 120 17.17 13.28 -19.42
C ILE A 120 18.14 14.43 -19.14
N TYR A 121 17.77 15.32 -18.21
CA TYR A 121 18.58 16.44 -17.75
C TYR A 121 18.58 16.49 -16.22
N ASN A 122 19.53 17.19 -15.60
CA ASN A 122 19.43 17.46 -14.15
C ASN A 122 18.27 18.41 -13.87
N GLY A 123 18.08 19.38 -14.78
CA GLY A 123 16.96 20.31 -14.76
C GLY A 123 16.78 21.06 -16.08
N MET A 124 15.71 21.83 -16.15
CA MET A 124 15.36 22.65 -17.30
C MET A 124 14.96 24.07 -16.88
N ILE A 125 15.07 25.01 -17.80
CA ILE A 125 14.58 26.38 -17.65
C ILE A 125 13.41 26.57 -18.60
N LYS A 126 12.19 26.69 -18.07
CA LYS A 126 11.00 27.01 -18.83
C LYS A 126 10.78 28.52 -18.84
N VAL A 127 10.58 29.11 -20.02
CA VAL A 127 10.17 30.51 -20.13
C VAL A 127 8.65 30.59 -20.24
N VAL A 128 8.01 31.26 -19.29
CA VAL A 128 6.55 31.45 -19.26
C VAL A 128 6.27 32.95 -19.15
N ASN A 129 5.59 33.52 -20.14
CA ASN A 129 5.28 34.96 -20.19
C ASN A 129 6.51 35.88 -20.05
N GLY A 130 7.69 35.42 -20.47
CA GLY A 130 8.95 36.17 -20.35
C GLY A 130 9.73 35.92 -19.05
N GLU A 131 9.13 35.26 -18.07
CA GLU A 131 9.79 34.87 -16.81
C GLU A 131 10.44 33.49 -16.95
N LYS A 132 11.62 33.32 -16.32
CA LYS A 132 12.31 32.03 -16.27
C LYS A 132 11.90 31.25 -15.02
N ILE A 133 11.54 29.98 -15.20
CA ILE A 133 11.23 29.02 -14.14
C ILE A 133 12.21 27.86 -14.27
N GLY A 134 13.01 27.62 -13.23
CA GLY A 134 13.88 26.45 -13.12
C GLY A 134 13.09 25.26 -12.61
N ILE A 135 13.26 24.10 -13.22
CA ILE A 135 12.61 22.86 -12.82
C ILE A 135 13.67 21.78 -12.78
N PHE A 136 13.92 21.17 -11.63
CA PHE A 136 14.81 20.01 -11.48
C PHE A 136 14.06 18.86 -10.83
N GLY A 137 14.59 17.64 -10.99
CA GLY A 137 13.99 16.45 -10.41
C GLY A 137 14.84 15.86 -9.28
N LEU A 138 14.21 15.13 -8.38
CA LEU A 138 14.86 14.28 -7.39
C LEU A 138 14.13 12.94 -7.32
N THR A 139 14.88 11.87 -7.07
CA THR A 139 14.38 10.49 -6.96
C THR A 139 14.95 9.86 -5.69
N THR A 140 14.15 9.10 -4.95
CA THR A 140 14.58 8.49 -3.69
C THR A 140 15.88 7.68 -3.84
N ALA A 141 16.81 7.93 -2.93
CA ALA A 141 18.06 7.20 -2.81
C ALA A 141 17.85 5.75 -2.34
N GLU A 142 16.66 5.39 -1.87
CA GLU A 142 16.28 4.01 -1.52
C GLU A 142 16.10 3.11 -2.76
N THR A 143 15.89 3.70 -3.95
CA THR A 143 15.59 2.99 -5.21
C THR A 143 16.43 1.72 -5.47
N PRO A 144 17.75 1.67 -5.23
CA PRO A 144 18.54 0.45 -5.42
C PRO A 144 18.12 -0.75 -4.54
N THR A 145 17.40 -0.50 -3.45
CA THR A 145 16.93 -1.54 -2.51
C THR A 145 15.47 -1.94 -2.73
N ILE A 146 14.68 -1.07 -3.38
CA ILE A 146 13.23 -1.26 -3.60
C ILE A 146 12.85 -1.41 -5.09
N SER A 147 13.82 -1.34 -6.00
CA SER A 147 13.61 -1.56 -7.44
C SER A 147 14.86 -2.17 -8.12
N SER A 148 14.94 -2.14 -9.45
CA SER A 148 15.98 -2.82 -10.24
C SER A 148 16.81 -1.90 -11.16
N PRO A 149 17.40 -0.79 -10.65
CA PRO A 149 18.13 0.16 -11.50
C PRO A 149 19.43 -0.39 -12.10
N GLY A 150 20.02 -1.42 -11.48
CA GLY A 150 21.29 -2.00 -11.88
C GLY A 150 22.51 -1.15 -11.50
N ALA A 151 23.71 -1.73 -11.61
CA ALA A 151 24.94 -1.11 -11.11
C ALA A 151 25.45 0.10 -11.94
N GLY A 152 24.86 0.36 -13.11
CA GLY A 152 25.23 1.48 -13.99
C GLY A 152 24.55 2.81 -13.63
N VAL A 153 23.58 2.78 -12.71
CA VAL A 153 22.83 3.95 -12.24
C VAL A 153 23.25 4.25 -10.81
N VAL A 154 23.61 5.50 -10.52
CA VAL A 154 24.01 5.95 -9.19
C VAL A 154 22.98 6.95 -8.67
N PHE A 155 22.50 6.71 -7.44
CA PHE A 155 21.60 7.61 -6.73
C PHE A 155 22.43 8.40 -5.71
N GLU A 156 22.57 9.69 -5.97
CA GLU A 156 23.37 10.63 -5.21
C GLU A 156 22.53 11.29 -4.10
N ASN A 157 23.20 11.95 -3.15
CA ASN A 157 22.50 12.57 -2.03
C ASN A 157 21.59 13.72 -2.49
N TYR A 158 20.30 13.59 -2.20
CA TYR A 158 19.27 14.51 -2.69
C TYR A 158 19.48 15.96 -2.22
N ILE A 159 19.92 16.19 -0.97
CA ILE A 159 20.19 17.54 -0.44
C ILE A 159 21.35 18.21 -1.18
N ALA A 160 22.45 17.48 -1.37
CA ALA A 160 23.64 18.00 -2.05
C ALA A 160 23.34 18.37 -3.51
N GLU A 161 22.67 17.48 -4.25
CA GLU A 161 22.34 17.71 -5.66
C GLU A 161 21.22 18.74 -5.86
N ALA A 162 20.28 18.84 -4.90
CA ALA A 162 19.31 19.93 -4.89
C ALA A 162 19.98 21.30 -4.68
N GLN A 163 20.91 21.42 -3.73
CA GLN A 163 21.65 22.68 -3.52
C GLN A 163 22.46 23.07 -4.77
N LYS A 164 23.15 22.10 -5.39
CA LYS A 164 23.88 22.31 -6.65
C LYS A 164 22.96 22.78 -7.78
N SER A 165 21.74 22.23 -7.86
CA SER A 165 20.74 22.65 -8.85
C SER A 165 20.24 24.08 -8.60
N VAL A 166 19.94 24.42 -7.34
CA VAL A 166 19.53 25.78 -6.95
C VAL A 166 20.61 26.80 -7.31
N ASP A 167 21.87 26.52 -6.97
CA ASP A 167 23.00 27.40 -7.25
C ASP A 167 23.18 27.59 -8.77
N ALA A 168 23.04 26.52 -9.56
CA ALA A 168 23.13 26.58 -11.01
C ALA A 168 22.01 27.43 -11.63
N PHE A 169 20.77 27.31 -11.14
CA PHE A 169 19.65 28.13 -11.60
C PHE A 169 19.84 29.60 -11.24
N LYS A 170 20.24 29.90 -10.00
CA LYS A 170 20.54 31.27 -9.56
C LYS A 170 21.65 31.90 -10.42
N ALA A 171 22.71 31.15 -10.71
CA ALA A 171 23.78 31.60 -11.62
C ALA A 171 23.30 31.87 -13.05
N ALA A 172 22.25 31.16 -13.51
CA ALA A 172 21.59 31.39 -14.80
C ALA A 172 20.56 32.54 -14.78
N GLY A 173 20.44 33.26 -13.66
CA GLY A 173 19.50 34.36 -13.46
C GLY A 173 18.05 33.90 -13.30
N VAL A 174 17.83 32.68 -12.82
CA VAL A 174 16.51 32.15 -12.48
C VAL A 174 16.25 32.43 -11.00
N ASN A 175 15.07 32.95 -10.69
CA ASN A 175 14.64 33.28 -9.32
C ASN A 175 13.30 32.62 -8.94
N LYS A 176 12.86 31.63 -9.72
CA LYS A 176 11.68 30.80 -9.47
C LYS A 176 12.09 29.37 -9.73
N ILE A 177 12.19 28.55 -8.69
CA ILE A 177 12.77 27.20 -8.75
C ILE A 177 11.77 26.18 -8.19
N VAL A 178 11.44 25.20 -9.02
CA VAL A 178 10.54 24.09 -8.70
C VAL A 178 11.34 22.80 -8.63
N ALA A 179 11.21 22.06 -7.53
CA ALA A 179 11.68 20.69 -7.40
C ALA A 179 10.52 19.72 -7.70
N LEU A 180 10.67 18.86 -8.71
CA LEU A 180 9.83 17.68 -8.89
C LEU A 180 10.43 16.55 -8.08
N SER A 181 9.76 16.13 -7.03
CA SER A 181 10.35 15.28 -6.01
C SER A 181 9.63 13.95 -5.90
N HIS A 182 10.38 12.85 -6.03
CA HIS A 182 9.92 11.51 -5.68
C HIS A 182 10.65 10.99 -4.44
N LEU A 183 10.66 11.80 -3.39
CA LEU A 183 11.34 11.53 -2.12
C LEU A 183 10.36 11.19 -0.98
N GLY A 184 9.07 11.43 -1.19
CA GLY A 184 8.05 11.25 -0.16
C GLY A 184 7.80 12.51 0.66
N PHE A 185 6.52 12.80 0.89
CA PHE A 185 6.12 13.99 1.65
C PHE A 185 6.70 13.98 3.07
N ASN A 186 6.53 12.87 3.80
CA ASN A 186 7.09 12.67 5.12
C ASN A 186 7.49 11.19 5.30
N ASP A 187 8.52 10.77 4.57
CA ASP A 187 8.91 9.36 4.45
C ASP A 187 10.02 8.94 5.43
N SER A 188 11.29 9.02 5.03
CA SER A 188 12.42 8.53 5.81
C SER A 188 13.48 9.61 6.03
N LEU A 189 13.83 9.88 7.28
CA LEU A 189 14.96 10.78 7.56
C LEU A 189 16.32 10.17 7.22
N ASP A 190 16.38 8.84 7.07
CA ASP A 190 17.62 8.12 6.74
C ASP A 190 17.89 8.13 5.23
N TRP A 191 16.84 8.17 4.41
CA TRP A 191 16.93 8.16 2.96
C TRP A 191 16.58 9.53 2.37
N ASP A 192 15.29 9.89 2.41
CA ASP A 192 14.76 11.07 1.74
C ASP A 192 13.43 11.56 2.33
N ASN A 193 13.19 12.88 2.28
CA ASN A 193 11.97 13.49 2.80
C ASN A 193 11.78 14.92 2.25
N ASP A 194 10.61 15.24 1.70
CA ASP A 194 10.29 16.56 1.14
C ASP A 194 10.27 17.67 2.20
N LEU A 195 9.79 17.41 3.42
CA LEU A 195 9.81 18.38 4.51
C LEU A 195 11.26 18.70 4.92
N GLU A 196 12.15 17.71 4.91
CA GLU A 196 13.57 17.96 5.19
C GLU A 196 14.28 18.65 4.01
N LEU A 197 13.92 18.34 2.77
CA LEU A 197 14.41 19.07 1.60
C LEU A 197 14.11 20.56 1.73
N ALA A 198 12.86 20.92 2.02
CA ALA A 198 12.42 22.30 2.18
C ALA A 198 13.19 23.04 3.28
N LYS A 199 13.42 22.39 4.43
CA LYS A 199 14.17 22.98 5.56
C LYS A 199 15.64 23.21 5.25
N ARG A 200 16.25 22.30 4.49
CA ARG A 200 17.72 22.23 4.35
C ARG A 200 18.26 22.88 3.09
N VAL A 201 17.44 23.10 2.06
CA VAL A 201 17.89 23.64 0.76
C VAL A 201 17.19 24.96 0.46
N GLU A 202 17.88 26.06 0.79
CA GLU A 202 17.34 27.40 0.61
C GLU A 202 17.33 27.85 -0.87
N GLY A 203 16.20 28.36 -1.32
CA GLY A 203 15.99 28.86 -2.69
C GLY A 203 15.21 27.91 -3.59
N ILE A 204 14.70 26.79 -3.07
CA ILE A 204 13.58 26.09 -3.67
C ILE A 204 12.31 26.87 -3.31
N ASP A 205 11.49 27.21 -4.31
CA ASP A 205 10.25 27.94 -4.07
C ASP A 205 9.06 26.99 -3.94
N VAL A 206 9.07 25.91 -4.73
CA VAL A 206 7.99 24.93 -4.79
C VAL A 206 8.56 23.51 -4.86
N ILE A 207 8.04 22.62 -4.03
CA ILE A 207 8.23 21.18 -4.12
C ILE A 207 6.92 20.55 -4.55
N VAL A 208 6.95 19.83 -5.67
CA VAL A 208 5.86 18.99 -6.15
C VAL A 208 6.25 17.53 -5.91
N GLY A 209 5.67 16.94 -4.87
CA GLY A 209 6.05 15.64 -4.31
C GLY A 209 5.22 14.44 -4.80
N GLY A 210 5.80 13.25 -4.64
CA GLY A 210 5.21 11.92 -4.86
C GLY A 210 5.66 10.88 -3.82
N HIS A 211 5.70 9.60 -4.19
CA HIS A 211 6.19 8.44 -3.44
C HIS A 211 5.27 7.96 -2.29
N THR A 212 4.94 8.84 -1.35
CA THR A 212 4.21 8.46 -0.13
C THR A 212 2.69 8.40 -0.31
N HIS A 213 2.19 8.63 -1.53
CA HIS A 213 0.76 8.66 -1.88
C HIS A 213 -0.06 9.64 -1.04
N THR A 214 0.58 10.69 -0.51
CA THR A 214 -0.01 11.51 0.55
C THR A 214 -1.21 12.31 0.03
N LEU A 215 -2.36 12.16 0.69
CA LEU A 215 -3.59 12.86 0.33
C LEU A 215 -3.75 14.14 1.16
N PHE A 216 -3.94 15.28 0.50
CA PHE A 216 -4.19 16.55 1.18
C PHE A 216 -5.71 16.82 1.29
N ASP A 217 -6.41 16.12 2.20
CA ASP A 217 -7.87 16.24 2.39
C ASP A 217 -8.30 16.82 3.75
N GLY A 218 -7.34 17.19 4.61
CA GLY A 218 -7.62 17.71 5.94
C GLY A 218 -8.17 16.68 6.94
N LYS A 219 -8.15 15.39 6.60
CA LYS A 219 -8.65 14.31 7.47
C LYS A 219 -7.51 13.57 8.11
N GLU A 220 -7.76 13.00 9.29
CA GLU A 220 -6.82 12.11 9.98
C GLU A 220 -5.43 12.75 10.19
N GLY A 221 -5.39 14.06 10.44
CA GLY A 221 -4.15 14.81 10.64
C GLY A 221 -3.39 15.18 9.37
N ARG A 222 -3.89 14.81 8.18
CA ARG A 222 -3.27 15.20 6.90
C ARG A 222 -3.51 16.68 6.57
N PRO A 223 -2.62 17.32 5.78
CA PRO A 223 -2.82 18.69 5.33
C PRO A 223 -4.14 18.85 4.56
N SER A 224 -4.78 20.02 4.67
CA SER A 224 -5.98 20.37 3.90
C SER A 224 -5.68 21.25 2.68
N THR A 225 -4.45 21.75 2.57
CA THR A 225 -3.98 22.68 1.54
C THR A 225 -2.46 22.62 1.45
N VAL A 226 -1.86 23.50 0.65
CA VAL A 226 -0.41 23.72 0.53
C VAL A 226 0.25 23.78 1.90
N VAL A 227 1.33 23.03 2.06
CA VAL A 227 2.19 23.11 3.24
C VAL A 227 3.32 24.10 2.93
N PHE A 228 3.60 25.01 3.86
CA PHE A 228 4.72 25.94 3.72
C PHE A 228 5.79 25.62 4.77
N ASP A 229 7.00 25.38 4.31
CA ASP A 229 8.16 25.56 5.18
C ASP A 229 8.54 27.04 5.22
N THR A 230 8.74 27.58 6.42
CA THR A 230 9.12 28.98 6.65
C THR A 230 10.34 29.09 7.57
N THR A 231 11.13 28.02 7.66
CA THR A 231 12.30 27.96 8.55
C THR A 231 13.51 28.68 7.97
N GLY A 232 13.61 28.76 6.64
CA GLY A 232 14.60 29.55 5.91
C GLY A 232 14.21 31.03 5.74
N ALA A 233 15.01 31.80 4.98
CA ALA A 233 14.70 33.21 4.70
C ALA A 233 13.47 33.38 3.79
N GLU A 234 13.23 32.38 2.94
CA GLU A 234 12.17 32.37 1.94
C GLU A 234 11.26 31.14 2.11
N PRO A 235 9.94 31.29 1.98
CA PRO A 235 9.00 30.18 2.16
C PRO A 235 9.08 29.20 0.99
N THR A 236 9.04 27.90 1.28
CA THR A 236 8.92 26.82 0.28
C THR A 236 7.51 26.23 0.33
N ALA A 237 6.80 26.22 -0.79
CA ALA A 237 5.48 25.59 -0.93
C ALA A 237 5.61 24.10 -1.26
N ILE A 238 4.86 23.22 -0.60
CA ILE A 238 4.92 21.76 -0.79
C ILE A 238 3.51 21.24 -1.09
N VAL A 239 3.39 20.46 -2.16
CA VAL A 239 2.12 19.85 -2.60
C VAL A 239 2.33 18.42 -3.13
N THR A 240 1.29 17.60 -3.02
CA THR A 240 1.17 16.26 -3.62
C THR A 240 -0.29 16.03 -4.04
N ALA A 241 -0.52 15.08 -4.95
CA ALA A 241 -1.82 14.76 -5.52
C ALA A 241 -2.23 13.30 -5.31
N ASN A 242 -1.89 12.73 -4.14
CA ASN A 242 -2.23 11.36 -3.75
C ASN A 242 -1.69 10.31 -4.74
N GLU A 243 -2.53 9.52 -5.44
CA GLU A 243 -2.09 8.38 -6.25
C GLU A 243 -3.11 8.03 -7.35
N TYR A 244 -2.73 7.11 -8.24
CA TYR A 244 -3.59 6.31 -9.12
C TYR A 244 -4.50 7.10 -10.06
N ASN A 245 -4.09 8.31 -10.44
CA ASN A 245 -4.94 9.25 -11.19
C ASN A 245 -6.29 9.54 -10.51
N LYS A 246 -6.41 9.33 -9.19
CA LYS A 246 -7.62 9.69 -8.42
C LYS A 246 -7.79 11.21 -8.37
N TYR A 247 -6.69 11.94 -8.37
CA TYR A 247 -6.70 13.39 -8.28
C TYR A 247 -5.76 14.07 -9.29
N LEU A 248 -6.06 15.33 -9.58
CA LEU A 248 -5.18 16.27 -10.27
C LEU A 248 -4.93 17.46 -9.34
N GLY A 249 -3.66 17.70 -8.99
CA GLY A 249 -3.27 18.86 -8.20
C GLY A 249 -3.23 20.12 -9.06
N ASP A 250 -3.86 21.19 -8.60
CA ASP A 250 -3.82 22.50 -9.26
C ASP A 250 -3.40 23.56 -8.25
N LEU A 251 -2.12 23.94 -8.35
CA LEU A 251 -1.44 24.94 -7.52
C LEU A 251 -1.28 26.24 -8.33
N ASP A 252 -1.80 27.33 -7.78
CA ASP A 252 -1.55 28.70 -8.23
C ASP A 252 -0.57 29.37 -7.26
N VAL A 253 0.67 29.56 -7.71
CA VAL A 253 1.72 30.24 -6.93
C VAL A 253 1.86 31.67 -7.40
N ASN A 254 1.78 32.61 -6.47
CA ASN A 254 2.05 34.02 -6.72
C ASN A 254 3.44 34.36 -6.21
N PHE A 255 4.21 35.06 -7.04
CA PHE A 255 5.58 35.49 -6.74
C PHE A 255 5.65 37.00 -6.68
N ASP A 256 6.47 37.53 -5.77
CA ASP A 256 6.79 38.95 -5.78
C ASP A 256 7.83 39.29 -6.87
N ALA A 257 8.19 40.58 -6.98
CA ALA A 257 9.14 41.06 -7.98
C ALA A 257 10.55 40.48 -7.84
N THR A 258 10.91 39.94 -6.67
CA THR A 258 12.21 39.29 -6.40
C THR A 258 12.18 37.80 -6.71
N GLY A 259 10.99 37.22 -6.88
CA GLY A 259 10.80 35.78 -7.12
C GLY A 259 10.41 35.00 -5.87
N LYS A 260 10.13 35.66 -4.75
CA LYS A 260 9.67 35.02 -3.50
C LYS A 260 8.21 34.62 -3.59
N VAL A 261 7.86 33.45 -3.04
CA VAL A 261 6.47 32.99 -2.91
C VAL A 261 5.69 33.87 -1.94
N ILE A 262 4.55 34.40 -2.39
CA ILE A 262 3.57 35.13 -1.58
C ILE A 262 2.58 34.10 -1.01
N THR A 263 2.83 33.63 0.22
CA THR A 263 2.06 32.54 0.84
C THR A 263 0.57 32.85 0.96
N SER A 264 0.20 34.11 1.27
CA SER A 264 -1.19 34.55 1.40
C SER A 264 -1.96 34.63 0.09
N GLU A 265 -1.26 34.64 -1.04
CA GLU A 265 -1.86 34.69 -2.39
C GLU A 265 -1.70 33.36 -3.13
N THR A 266 -1.00 32.39 -2.54
CA THR A 266 -0.84 31.06 -3.12
C THR A 266 -2.06 30.21 -2.76
N SER A 267 -2.67 29.60 -3.77
CA SER A 267 -3.88 28.79 -3.60
C SER A 267 -3.74 27.44 -4.26
N TRP A 268 -4.43 26.45 -3.72
CA TRP A 268 -4.37 25.08 -4.20
C TRP A 268 -5.74 24.44 -4.15
N ARG A 269 -6.00 23.60 -5.15
CA ARG A 269 -7.16 22.71 -5.17
C ARG A 269 -6.74 21.33 -5.63
N LEU A 270 -7.37 20.32 -5.04
CA LEU A 270 -7.28 18.95 -5.47
C LEU A 270 -8.56 18.57 -6.21
N ILE A 271 -8.42 18.25 -7.50
CA ILE A 271 -9.56 17.90 -8.35
C ILE A 271 -9.74 16.39 -8.31
N ASP A 272 -10.84 15.93 -7.74
CA ASP A 272 -11.21 14.51 -7.78
C ASP A 272 -11.62 14.10 -9.19
N ILE A 273 -10.78 13.28 -9.81
CA ILE A 273 -10.97 12.80 -11.18
C ILE A 273 -12.06 11.73 -11.23
N ASN A 274 -12.30 10.98 -10.15
CA ASN A 274 -13.37 9.96 -10.14
C ASN A 274 -14.74 10.61 -10.33
N THR A 275 -14.96 11.75 -9.67
CA THR A 275 -16.22 12.50 -9.72
C THR A 275 -16.26 13.57 -10.83
N TYR A 276 -15.17 13.72 -11.59
CA TYR A 276 -15.11 14.67 -12.70
C TYR A 276 -16.07 14.28 -13.83
N ALA A 277 -16.95 15.21 -14.21
CA ALA A 277 -18.10 14.93 -15.08
C ALA A 277 -17.74 14.74 -16.56
N LYS A 278 -16.68 15.42 -17.04
CA LYS A 278 -16.29 15.40 -18.45
C LYS A 278 -15.27 14.29 -18.73
N GLN A 279 -15.26 13.82 -19.98
CA GLN A 279 -14.24 12.93 -20.52
C GLN A 279 -13.72 13.48 -21.84
N ASP A 280 -12.42 13.36 -22.06
CA ASP A 280 -11.81 13.68 -23.34
C ASP A 280 -12.10 12.57 -24.35
N ALA A 281 -12.74 12.93 -25.47
CA ALA A 281 -13.23 11.95 -26.45
C ALA A 281 -12.08 11.20 -27.14
N GLU A 282 -10.97 11.88 -27.44
CA GLU A 282 -9.80 11.28 -28.07
C GLU A 282 -9.12 10.29 -27.11
N ALA A 283 -8.88 10.70 -25.87
CA ALA A 283 -8.32 9.82 -24.85
C ALA A 283 -9.21 8.60 -24.58
N ALA A 284 -10.53 8.79 -24.46
CA ALA A 284 -11.48 7.69 -24.28
C ALA A 284 -11.46 6.72 -25.47
N GLN A 285 -11.39 7.24 -26.70
CA GLN A 285 -11.29 6.42 -27.89
C GLN A 285 -9.98 5.61 -27.91
N ILE A 286 -8.83 6.24 -27.64
CA ILE A 286 -7.53 5.56 -27.57
C ILE A 286 -7.58 4.44 -26.52
N LEU A 287 -8.06 4.73 -25.30
CA LEU A 287 -8.13 3.73 -24.23
C LEU A 287 -8.99 2.54 -24.65
N ASN A 288 -10.22 2.80 -25.10
CA ASN A 288 -11.20 1.76 -25.37
C ASN A 288 -10.90 0.93 -26.62
N SER A 289 -10.21 1.50 -27.62
CA SER A 289 -9.93 0.80 -28.89
C SER A 289 -8.54 0.17 -28.94
N LYS A 290 -7.54 0.77 -28.29
CA LYS A 290 -6.15 0.33 -28.39
C LYS A 290 -5.67 -0.46 -27.17
N TYR A 291 -5.99 0.01 -25.96
CA TYR A 291 -5.34 -0.50 -24.75
C TYR A 291 -6.23 -1.44 -23.93
N ALA A 292 -7.45 -1.01 -23.59
CA ALA A 292 -8.38 -1.75 -22.75
C ALA A 292 -8.77 -3.16 -23.29
N PRO A 293 -8.93 -3.39 -24.61
CA PRO A 293 -9.31 -4.72 -25.10
C PRO A 293 -8.35 -5.84 -24.68
N LYS A 294 -7.03 -5.60 -24.79
CA LYS A 294 -6.03 -6.59 -24.36
C LYS A 294 -6.04 -6.80 -22.85
N ILE A 295 -6.27 -5.76 -22.07
CA ILE A 295 -6.40 -5.89 -20.61
C ILE A 295 -7.61 -6.72 -20.24
N ASN A 296 -8.74 -6.55 -20.94
CA ASN A 296 -9.93 -7.37 -20.74
C ASN A 296 -9.70 -8.83 -21.14
N GLU A 297 -8.91 -9.09 -22.19
CA GLU A 297 -8.47 -10.44 -22.55
C GLU A 297 -7.56 -11.04 -21.46
N LEU A 298 -6.56 -10.30 -20.98
CA LEU A 298 -5.64 -10.75 -19.94
C LEU A 298 -6.35 -11.09 -18.63
N LYS A 299 -7.38 -10.32 -18.25
CA LYS A 299 -8.23 -10.62 -17.09
C LYS A 299 -8.83 -12.03 -17.14
N ALA A 300 -9.11 -12.57 -18.33
CA ALA A 300 -9.63 -13.93 -18.50
C ALA A 300 -8.55 -15.04 -18.41
N THR A 301 -7.26 -14.67 -18.32
CA THR A 301 -6.16 -15.64 -18.23
C THR A 301 -6.28 -16.49 -16.98
N VAL A 302 -6.29 -17.82 -17.16
CA VAL A 302 -6.24 -18.79 -16.05
C VAL A 302 -4.81 -18.83 -15.49
N VAL A 303 -4.66 -18.48 -14.22
CA VAL A 303 -3.37 -18.45 -13.50
C VAL A 303 -3.16 -19.68 -12.63
N GLY A 304 -4.22 -20.42 -12.32
CA GLY A 304 -4.17 -21.68 -11.57
C GLY A 304 -5.56 -22.30 -11.42
N SER A 305 -5.70 -23.24 -10.52
CA SER A 305 -7.00 -23.83 -10.17
C SER A 305 -7.10 -24.20 -8.70
N THR A 306 -8.31 -24.43 -8.22
CA THR A 306 -8.59 -24.90 -6.86
C THR A 306 -9.75 -25.90 -6.89
N ALA A 307 -9.65 -26.98 -6.11
CA ALA A 307 -10.71 -27.99 -6.03
C ALA A 307 -11.85 -27.58 -5.07
N THR A 308 -11.57 -26.66 -4.14
CA THR A 308 -12.50 -26.13 -3.16
C THR A 308 -12.57 -24.61 -3.27
N ALA A 309 -13.65 -24.01 -2.77
CA ALA A 309 -13.73 -22.55 -2.73
C ALA A 309 -12.63 -21.99 -1.79
N LEU A 310 -11.96 -20.93 -2.25
CA LEU A 310 -11.06 -20.13 -1.42
C LEU A 310 -11.89 -19.03 -0.77
N VAL A 311 -12.33 -19.30 0.45
CA VAL A 311 -13.30 -18.49 1.18
C VAL A 311 -12.66 -17.19 1.62
N GLY A 312 -13.26 -16.07 1.23
CA GLY A 312 -12.77 -14.73 1.50
C GLY A 312 -13.90 -13.73 1.77
N GLY A 313 -13.55 -12.44 1.77
CA GLY A 313 -14.53 -11.36 1.78
C GLY A 313 -15.24 -11.16 3.13
N ASN A 314 -16.32 -10.38 3.06
CA ASN A 314 -17.14 -10.03 4.22
C ASN A 314 -18.38 -10.94 4.28
N PRO A 315 -18.68 -11.62 5.41
CA PRO A 315 -17.95 -11.61 6.69
C PRO A 315 -16.73 -12.54 6.86
N PRO A 316 -16.46 -13.61 6.07
CA PRO A 316 -15.52 -14.66 6.50
C PRO A 316 -14.15 -14.18 7.01
N THR A 317 -13.46 -13.30 6.28
CA THR A 317 -12.11 -12.82 6.66
C THR A 317 -12.12 -11.83 7.82
N ARG A 318 -13.30 -11.38 8.22
CA ARG A 318 -13.54 -10.34 9.24
C ARG A 318 -13.98 -10.90 10.59
N VAL A 319 -14.20 -12.21 10.67
CA VAL A 319 -14.71 -12.89 11.86
C VAL A 319 -13.86 -14.08 12.30
N GLY A 320 -12.96 -14.57 11.46
CA GLY A 320 -12.16 -15.76 11.75
C GLY A 320 -11.13 -16.11 10.67
N GLU A 321 -10.45 -17.23 10.89
CA GLU A 321 -9.50 -17.80 9.93
C GLU A 321 -10.19 -18.25 8.63
N THR A 322 -9.56 -17.98 7.50
CA THR A 322 -10.02 -18.45 6.20
C THR A 322 -8.89 -19.11 5.42
N ASN A 323 -9.22 -20.07 4.55
CA ASN A 323 -8.20 -20.69 3.70
C ASN A 323 -7.61 -19.71 2.68
N LEU A 324 -8.38 -18.76 2.15
CA LEU A 324 -7.84 -17.71 1.27
C LEU A 324 -6.91 -16.76 2.05
N GLY A 325 -7.29 -16.37 3.26
CA GLY A 325 -6.44 -15.56 4.14
C GLY A 325 -5.10 -16.22 4.45
N ASN A 326 -5.13 -17.52 4.77
CA ASN A 326 -3.92 -18.32 4.97
C ASN A 326 -3.03 -18.32 3.72
N PHE A 327 -3.60 -18.59 2.55
CA PHE A 327 -2.83 -18.65 1.31
C PHE A 327 -2.19 -17.31 0.93
N ILE A 328 -2.94 -16.21 1.07
CA ILE A 328 -2.44 -14.86 0.78
C ILE A 328 -1.29 -14.52 1.74
N THR A 329 -1.46 -14.76 3.05
CA THR A 329 -0.41 -14.46 4.04
C THR A 329 0.81 -15.36 3.90
N ASP A 330 0.65 -16.61 3.45
CA ASP A 330 1.78 -17.49 3.12
C ASP A 330 2.58 -16.98 1.92
N GLY A 331 1.89 -16.55 0.86
CA GLY A 331 2.53 -15.92 -0.30
C GLY A 331 3.26 -14.63 0.06
N MET A 332 2.61 -13.79 0.89
CA MET A 332 3.18 -12.57 1.44
C MET A 332 4.46 -12.84 2.25
N LEU A 333 4.42 -13.80 3.18
CA LEU A 333 5.57 -14.18 3.99
C LEU A 333 6.70 -14.75 3.12
N ALA A 334 6.38 -15.58 2.14
CA ALA A 334 7.36 -16.17 1.23
C ALA A 334 8.06 -15.09 0.39
N LYS A 335 7.31 -14.11 -0.14
CA LYS A 335 7.90 -12.97 -0.86
C LYS A 335 8.77 -12.12 0.06
N ALA A 336 8.27 -11.77 1.26
CA ALA A 336 9.02 -10.97 2.21
C ALA A 336 10.35 -11.62 2.61
N LYS A 337 10.39 -12.94 2.77
CA LYS A 337 11.63 -13.71 3.03
C LYS A 337 12.66 -13.66 1.92
N GLN A 338 12.26 -13.45 0.66
CA GLN A 338 13.21 -13.26 -0.44
C GLN A 338 13.95 -11.94 -0.34
N ILE A 339 13.35 -10.95 0.34
CA ILE A 339 13.86 -9.58 0.48
C ILE A 339 14.61 -9.44 1.82
N ASN A 340 13.95 -9.85 2.90
CA ASN A 340 14.53 -9.95 4.23
C ASN A 340 14.31 -11.36 4.80
N PRO A 341 15.34 -12.23 4.76
CA PRO A 341 15.27 -13.60 5.27
C PRO A 341 14.88 -13.73 6.74
N GLU A 342 15.01 -12.66 7.54
CA GLU A 342 14.62 -12.63 8.95
C GLU A 342 13.11 -12.38 9.17
N THR A 343 12.34 -12.16 8.10
CA THR A 343 10.88 -12.01 8.18
C THR A 343 10.23 -13.33 8.57
N VAL A 344 9.50 -13.34 9.69
CA VAL A 344 8.92 -14.57 10.25
C VAL A 344 7.41 -14.58 10.33
N ILE A 345 6.76 -13.41 10.28
CA ILE A 345 5.29 -13.27 10.40
C ILE A 345 4.76 -12.50 9.19
N ALA A 346 3.56 -12.84 8.73
CA ALA A 346 2.79 -12.00 7.81
C ALA A 346 1.37 -11.76 8.34
N LEU A 347 0.87 -10.54 8.17
CA LEU A 347 -0.43 -10.08 8.64
C LEU A 347 -1.19 -9.44 7.46
N GLN A 348 -2.45 -9.82 7.25
CA GLN A 348 -3.31 -9.22 6.23
C GLN A 348 -4.67 -8.88 6.85
N ASN A 349 -5.05 -7.61 6.84
CA ASN A 349 -6.38 -7.20 7.29
C ASN A 349 -7.46 -7.81 6.39
N GLY A 350 -8.50 -8.38 7.01
CA GLY A 350 -9.59 -9.06 6.32
C GLY A 350 -10.38 -8.15 5.38
N GLY A 351 -10.39 -6.84 5.67
CA GLY A 351 -10.92 -5.78 4.84
C GLY A 351 -10.21 -5.63 3.50
N GLY A 352 -8.92 -6.00 3.42
CA GLY A 352 -8.15 -6.04 2.17
C GLY A 352 -8.54 -7.21 1.25
N ILE A 353 -9.06 -8.31 1.81
CA ILE A 353 -9.50 -9.51 1.06
C ILE A 353 -11.00 -9.39 0.74
N ARG A 354 -11.35 -9.15 -0.52
CA ARG A 354 -12.69 -8.61 -0.85
C ARG A 354 -13.74 -9.64 -1.22
N THR A 355 -13.34 -10.80 -1.73
CA THR A 355 -14.29 -11.81 -2.20
C THR A 355 -13.74 -13.22 -2.07
N THR A 356 -14.62 -14.21 -2.15
CA THR A 356 -14.32 -15.63 -2.34
C THR A 356 -13.96 -15.91 -3.80
N ILE A 357 -13.10 -16.90 -4.02
CA ILE A 357 -12.90 -17.54 -5.33
C ILE A 357 -13.58 -18.91 -5.31
N ASP A 358 -14.50 -19.15 -6.22
CA ASP A 358 -15.20 -20.43 -6.33
C ASP A 358 -14.25 -21.57 -6.78
N ALA A 359 -14.65 -22.81 -6.53
CA ALA A 359 -13.94 -23.97 -7.04
C ALA A 359 -13.85 -23.94 -8.58
N GLY A 360 -12.69 -24.32 -9.13
CA GLY A 360 -12.43 -24.34 -10.57
C GLY A 360 -11.20 -23.54 -10.96
N ASN A 361 -11.25 -22.93 -12.15
CA ASN A 361 -10.16 -22.12 -12.68
C ASN A 361 -10.06 -20.81 -11.92
N ILE A 362 -8.84 -20.46 -11.52
CA ILE A 362 -8.51 -19.16 -10.95
C ILE A 362 -8.00 -18.29 -12.09
N THR A 363 -8.69 -17.19 -12.37
CA THR A 363 -8.31 -16.22 -13.39
C THR A 363 -7.63 -14.99 -12.78
N LEU A 364 -6.94 -14.22 -13.61
CA LEU A 364 -6.36 -12.95 -13.21
C LEU A 364 -7.41 -11.94 -12.72
N ALA A 365 -8.62 -11.97 -13.31
CA ALA A 365 -9.76 -11.21 -12.82
C ALA A 365 -10.14 -11.59 -11.38
N ASN A 366 -10.03 -12.87 -11.00
CA ASN A 366 -10.28 -13.29 -9.63
C ASN A 366 -9.26 -12.67 -8.66
N LEU A 367 -7.97 -12.66 -9.01
CA LEU A 367 -6.92 -12.06 -8.17
C LEU A 367 -7.19 -10.56 -7.94
N LEU A 368 -7.46 -9.83 -9.03
CA LEU A 368 -7.79 -8.40 -8.96
C LEU A 368 -9.09 -8.14 -8.20
N ALA A 369 -10.07 -9.04 -8.26
CA ALA A 369 -11.29 -8.91 -7.47
C ALA A 369 -11.04 -9.17 -5.97
N VAL A 370 -10.13 -10.07 -5.62
CA VAL A 370 -9.76 -10.38 -4.23
C VAL A 370 -8.93 -9.28 -3.59
N LEU A 371 -7.93 -8.75 -4.30
CA LEU A 371 -7.00 -7.70 -3.85
C LEU A 371 -7.04 -6.49 -4.82
N PRO A 372 -8.13 -5.69 -4.82
CA PRO A 372 -8.36 -4.67 -5.86
C PRO A 372 -7.64 -3.34 -5.61
N PHE A 373 -6.99 -3.18 -4.47
CA PHE A 373 -6.41 -1.91 -4.07
C PHE A 373 -4.98 -1.71 -4.58
N GLY A 374 -4.33 -2.78 -5.03
CA GLY A 374 -2.94 -2.74 -5.46
C GLY A 374 -2.01 -2.31 -4.33
N ASN A 375 -2.28 -2.73 -3.08
CA ASN A 375 -1.39 -2.37 -1.98
C ASN A 375 -0.03 -3.03 -2.20
N THR A 376 1.04 -2.32 -1.86
CA THR A 376 2.37 -2.89 -1.85
C THR A 376 2.67 -3.60 -0.53
N LEU A 377 3.66 -4.49 -0.56
CA LEU A 377 4.23 -5.17 0.60
C LEU A 377 5.00 -4.17 1.46
N GLY A 378 4.72 -4.15 2.76
CA GLY A 378 5.55 -3.51 3.78
C GLY A 378 6.20 -4.56 4.69
N ILE A 379 7.47 -4.38 5.05
CA ILE A 379 8.19 -5.22 6.01
C ILE A 379 8.54 -4.37 7.23
N MET A 380 7.85 -4.60 8.34
CA MET A 380 7.97 -3.83 9.58
C MET A 380 8.85 -4.55 10.60
N ASN A 381 9.62 -3.80 11.38
CA ASN A 381 10.32 -4.29 12.56
C ASN A 381 9.51 -3.95 13.82
N LEU A 382 8.83 -4.94 14.39
CA LEU A 382 7.89 -4.77 15.50
C LEU A 382 8.32 -5.57 16.72
N THR A 383 8.12 -5.01 17.91
CA THR A 383 8.30 -5.74 19.17
C THR A 383 7.16 -6.75 19.39
N GLY A 384 7.39 -7.79 20.18
CA GLY A 384 6.34 -8.75 20.53
C GLY A 384 5.16 -8.11 21.24
N SER A 385 5.37 -7.05 22.03
CA SER A 385 4.29 -6.29 22.66
C SER A 385 3.43 -5.54 21.63
N GLU A 386 4.02 -4.96 20.59
CA GLU A 386 3.29 -4.33 19.48
C GLU A 386 2.48 -5.36 18.68
N ILE A 387 3.06 -6.55 18.44
CA ILE A 387 2.34 -7.65 17.77
C ILE A 387 1.15 -8.10 18.63
N LYS A 388 1.32 -8.28 19.95
CA LYS A 388 0.20 -8.60 20.85
C LYS A 388 -0.88 -7.52 20.79
N ALA A 389 -0.48 -6.24 20.87
CA ALA A 389 -1.44 -5.12 20.81
C ALA A 389 -2.21 -5.11 19.49
N ALA A 390 -1.56 -5.40 18.36
CA ALA A 390 -2.22 -5.52 17.07
C ALA A 390 -3.20 -6.70 17.04
N LEU A 391 -2.84 -7.87 17.57
CA LEU A 391 -3.75 -9.02 17.63
C LEU A 391 -4.94 -8.77 18.56
N GLU A 392 -4.77 -8.07 19.69
CA GLU A 392 -5.88 -7.64 20.56
C GLU A 392 -6.83 -6.70 19.82
N TYR A 393 -6.27 -5.74 19.08
CA TYR A 393 -7.05 -4.80 18.28
C TYR A 393 -7.80 -5.51 17.15
N SER A 394 -7.15 -6.49 16.50
CA SER A 394 -7.72 -7.34 15.44
C SER A 394 -9.00 -8.04 15.87
N VAL A 395 -9.10 -8.48 17.13
CA VAL A 395 -10.26 -9.22 17.65
C VAL A 395 -11.18 -8.39 18.53
N LYS A 396 -10.98 -7.06 18.60
CA LYS A 396 -11.69 -6.18 19.54
C LYS A 396 -13.23 -6.24 19.42
N ASP A 397 -13.74 -6.38 18.20
CA ASP A 397 -15.19 -6.45 17.93
C ASP A 397 -15.71 -7.89 17.86
N ALA A 398 -14.83 -8.90 17.91
CA ALA A 398 -15.20 -10.29 17.77
C ALA A 398 -16.24 -10.69 18.84
N PRO A 399 -17.31 -11.43 18.46
CA PRO A 399 -17.49 -12.14 17.17
C PRO A 399 -18.07 -11.29 16.03
N THR A 400 -18.30 -9.99 16.22
CA THR A 400 -18.76 -9.09 15.16
C THR A 400 -17.66 -8.89 14.12
N ALA A 401 -18.08 -8.80 12.85
CA ALA A 401 -17.16 -8.59 11.73
C ALA A 401 -16.42 -7.25 11.85
N PHE A 402 -15.10 -7.29 11.76
CA PHE A 402 -14.23 -6.11 11.72
C PHE A 402 -13.31 -6.14 10.49
N GLY A 403 -13.27 -5.05 9.74
CA GLY A 403 -12.39 -4.92 8.56
C GLY A 403 -10.92 -5.13 8.91
N GLY A 404 -10.49 -4.67 10.08
CA GLY A 404 -9.11 -4.85 10.52
C GLY A 404 -8.76 -6.27 10.99
N PHE A 405 -9.69 -7.23 11.09
CA PHE A 405 -9.36 -8.58 11.57
C PHE A 405 -8.21 -9.20 10.75
N LEU A 406 -7.10 -9.56 11.41
CA LEU A 406 -5.88 -10.02 10.74
C LEU A 406 -5.95 -11.51 10.43
N GLN A 407 -5.83 -11.84 9.15
CA GLN A 407 -5.37 -13.16 8.70
C GLN A 407 -3.86 -13.25 8.93
N VAL A 408 -3.34 -14.44 9.22
CA VAL A 408 -1.95 -14.60 9.69
C VAL A 408 -1.20 -15.74 9.02
N SER A 409 0.11 -15.54 8.84
CA SER A 409 1.09 -16.60 8.58
C SER A 409 2.30 -16.43 9.51
N GLY A 410 2.98 -17.53 9.81
CA GLY A 410 4.15 -17.53 10.69
C GLY A 410 3.86 -17.46 12.19
N LEU A 411 2.59 -17.36 12.59
CA LEU A 411 2.15 -17.48 13.98
C LEU A 411 0.81 -18.23 14.09
N LYS A 412 0.48 -18.65 15.30
CA LYS A 412 -0.86 -19.07 15.71
C LYS A 412 -1.27 -18.27 16.94
N PHE A 413 -2.55 -17.96 17.08
CA PHE A 413 -3.06 -17.36 18.31
C PHE A 413 -4.47 -17.84 18.64
N THR A 414 -4.77 -17.84 19.94
CA THR A 414 -6.11 -18.09 20.46
C THR A 414 -6.66 -16.81 21.07
N TYR A 415 -7.98 -16.61 20.98
CA TYR A 415 -8.65 -15.48 21.61
C TYR A 415 -10.01 -15.88 22.17
N ASP A 416 -10.45 -15.23 23.23
CA ASP A 416 -11.76 -15.42 23.83
C ASP A 416 -12.64 -14.21 23.49
N SER A 417 -13.55 -14.38 22.53
CA SER A 417 -14.47 -13.31 22.14
C SER A 417 -15.44 -12.86 23.23
N SER A 418 -15.60 -13.61 24.33
CA SER A 418 -16.46 -13.21 25.46
C SER A 418 -15.80 -12.17 26.38
N LYS A 419 -14.47 -12.07 26.36
CA LYS A 419 -13.71 -11.12 27.18
C LYS A 419 -13.79 -9.69 26.64
N SER A 420 -13.47 -8.71 27.49
CA SER A 420 -13.40 -7.31 27.11
C SER A 420 -12.28 -7.04 26.10
N ALA A 421 -12.49 -6.05 25.23
CA ALA A 421 -11.49 -5.64 24.24
C ALA A 421 -10.16 -5.25 24.93
N GLY A 422 -9.04 -5.74 24.40
CA GLY A 422 -7.71 -5.59 25.01
C GLY A 422 -7.29 -6.77 25.90
N GLU A 423 -8.22 -7.67 26.24
CA GLU A 423 -7.98 -8.87 27.06
C GLU A 423 -8.43 -10.16 26.35
N LYS A 424 -8.71 -10.09 25.04
CA LYS A 424 -9.28 -11.20 24.29
C LYS A 424 -8.20 -12.20 23.87
N VAL A 425 -6.99 -11.78 23.52
CA VAL A 425 -5.93 -12.72 23.09
C VAL A 425 -5.39 -13.50 24.28
N GLN A 426 -5.42 -14.84 24.19
CA GLN A 426 -5.01 -15.74 25.28
C GLN A 426 -3.60 -16.29 25.08
N THR A 427 -3.31 -16.82 23.90
CA THR A 427 -1.98 -17.33 23.55
C THR A 427 -1.55 -16.83 22.18
N ILE A 428 -0.25 -16.60 22.00
CA ILE A 428 0.37 -16.29 20.71
C ILE A 428 1.65 -17.10 20.62
N ASP A 429 1.76 -17.93 19.58
CA ASP A 429 2.93 -18.75 19.33
C ASP A 429 3.48 -18.44 17.94
N VAL A 430 4.78 -18.16 17.85
CA VAL A 430 5.50 -17.87 16.61
C VAL A 430 6.15 -19.14 16.09
N LYS A 431 6.08 -19.35 14.78
CA LYS A 431 6.67 -20.51 14.10
C LYS A 431 8.18 -20.35 13.97
N ASN A 432 8.93 -21.33 14.44
CA ASN A 432 10.38 -21.42 14.31
C ASN A 432 10.79 -22.00 12.94
N ALA A 433 12.07 -21.85 12.60
CA ALA A 433 12.63 -22.36 11.36
C ALA A 433 12.54 -23.89 11.22
N ASP A 434 12.54 -24.62 12.33
CA ASP A 434 12.37 -26.08 12.40
C ASP A 434 10.90 -26.52 12.30
N GLY A 435 9.97 -25.57 12.20
CA GLY A 435 8.53 -25.81 12.13
C GLY A 435 7.82 -25.93 13.48
N THR A 436 8.55 -25.91 14.59
CA THR A 436 7.96 -25.86 15.94
C THR A 436 7.37 -24.49 16.25
N TYR A 437 6.59 -24.40 17.32
CA TYR A 437 5.98 -23.16 17.79
C TYR A 437 6.47 -22.83 19.19
N THR A 438 6.79 -21.56 19.41
CA THR A 438 7.19 -21.02 20.73
C THR A 438 6.40 -19.77 21.05
N ALA A 439 6.06 -19.58 22.32
CA ALA A 439 5.36 -18.39 22.79
C ALA A 439 6.06 -17.11 22.34
N LEU A 440 5.26 -16.11 21.93
CA LEU A 440 5.75 -14.80 21.54
C LEU A 440 6.49 -14.13 22.71
N ASP A 441 7.78 -13.86 22.54
CA ASP A 441 8.53 -13.03 23.46
C ASP A 441 8.16 -11.55 23.26
N LEU A 442 7.55 -10.93 24.27
CA LEU A 442 7.06 -9.56 24.21
C LEU A 442 8.17 -8.50 24.14
N THR A 443 9.39 -8.85 24.51
CA THR A 443 10.54 -7.93 24.54
C THR A 443 11.39 -8.01 23.27
N LYS A 444 11.26 -9.09 22.50
CA LYS A 444 11.99 -9.31 21.26
C LYS A 444 11.35 -8.57 20.08
N SER A 445 12.18 -8.14 19.14
CA SER A 445 11.78 -7.62 17.84
C SER A 445 11.65 -8.72 16.78
N TYR A 446 10.69 -8.57 15.87
CA TYR A 446 10.37 -9.48 14.78
C TYR A 446 10.15 -8.68 13.50
N TYR A 447 10.62 -9.22 12.38
CA TYR A 447 10.25 -8.73 11.07
C TYR A 447 8.90 -9.32 10.65
N VAL A 448 7.96 -8.42 10.36
CA VAL A 448 6.55 -8.71 10.07
C VAL A 448 6.18 -8.12 8.72
N ALA A 449 5.74 -8.97 7.80
CA ALA A 449 5.18 -8.54 6.53
C ALA A 449 3.71 -8.12 6.69
N THR A 450 3.30 -7.06 6.01
CA THR A 450 1.90 -6.63 5.92
C THR A 450 1.68 -5.84 4.62
N ASN A 451 0.46 -5.39 4.35
CA ASN A 451 0.21 -4.41 3.29
C ASN A 451 0.45 -2.99 3.79
N VAL A 452 0.92 -2.09 2.93
CA VAL A 452 1.25 -0.70 3.32
C VAL A 452 0.08 0.09 3.89
N PHE A 453 -1.16 -0.19 3.46
CA PHE A 453 -2.35 0.41 4.08
C PHE A 453 -2.41 0.12 5.59
N THR A 454 -2.20 -1.14 5.97
CA THR A 454 -2.19 -1.57 7.37
C THR A 454 -0.92 -1.10 8.08
N ALA A 455 0.23 -1.11 7.41
CA ALA A 455 1.50 -0.61 7.96
C ALA A 455 1.41 0.87 8.38
N LYS A 456 0.74 1.71 7.57
CA LYS A 456 0.49 3.13 7.84
C LYS A 456 -0.60 3.37 8.89
N GLY A 457 -1.13 2.31 9.51
CA GLY A 457 -2.16 2.37 10.54
C GLY A 457 -3.60 2.37 10.04
N GLY A 458 -3.82 2.01 8.77
CA GLY A 458 -5.15 1.76 8.22
C GLY A 458 -5.94 0.78 9.09
N ASP A 459 -7.28 0.86 9.05
CA ASP A 459 -8.19 0.16 9.96
C ASP A 459 -7.98 0.48 11.47
N GLY A 460 -7.14 1.44 11.83
CA GLY A 460 -6.93 1.89 13.22
C GLY A 460 -5.75 1.23 13.94
N TYR A 461 -4.83 0.60 13.20
CA TYR A 461 -3.60 -0.01 13.73
C TYR A 461 -2.56 1.05 14.14
N THR A 462 -2.84 1.81 15.21
CA THR A 462 -1.99 2.92 15.68
C THR A 462 -0.57 2.48 16.08
N MET A 463 -0.41 1.26 16.59
CA MET A 463 0.92 0.70 16.87
C MET A 463 1.76 0.53 15.59
N PHE A 464 1.13 0.19 14.47
CA PHE A 464 1.82 0.14 13.17
C PHE A 464 2.12 1.54 12.66
N ALA A 465 1.18 2.49 12.76
CA ALA A 465 1.44 3.89 12.41
C ALA A 465 2.63 4.48 13.19
N ASN A 466 2.74 4.18 14.49
CA ASN A 466 3.86 4.64 15.30
C ASN A 466 5.19 4.03 14.82
N ALA A 467 5.23 2.70 14.61
CA ALA A 467 6.40 2.04 14.07
C ALA A 467 6.80 2.57 12.68
N TYR A 468 5.81 2.87 11.84
CA TYR A 468 6.00 3.50 10.54
C TYR A 468 6.65 4.88 10.69
N ALA A 469 6.09 5.75 11.54
CA ALA A 469 6.60 7.10 11.79
C ALA A 469 8.00 7.12 12.41
N GLU A 470 8.39 6.05 13.10
CA GLU A 470 9.74 5.83 13.63
C GLU A 470 10.73 5.27 12.59
N GLY A 471 10.32 5.10 11.33
CA GLY A 471 11.17 4.58 10.26
C GLY A 471 11.42 3.06 10.35
N ARG A 472 10.61 2.31 11.12
CA ARG A 472 10.78 0.86 11.32
C ARG A 472 10.08 0.01 10.26
N VAL A 473 10.00 0.49 9.02
CA VAL A 473 9.33 -0.16 7.89
C VAL A 473 10.19 -0.04 6.63
N ARG A 474 10.07 -1.02 5.74
CA ARG A 474 10.57 -0.96 4.35
C ARG A 474 9.43 -1.24 3.39
N GLU A 475 9.35 -0.48 2.30
CA GLU A 475 8.32 -0.62 1.26
C GLU A 475 8.94 -1.08 -0.07
N PRO A 476 9.26 -2.38 -0.24
CA PRO A 476 9.90 -2.91 -1.45
C PRO A 476 9.05 -2.87 -2.73
N GLY A 477 7.90 -2.19 -2.74
CA GLY A 477 7.10 -1.95 -3.96
C GLY A 477 6.34 -3.15 -4.55
N PHE A 478 6.48 -4.37 -4.00
CA PHE A 478 5.80 -5.55 -4.56
C PHE A 478 4.28 -5.50 -4.34
N VAL A 479 3.51 -5.52 -5.42
CA VAL A 479 2.04 -5.40 -5.39
C VAL A 479 1.37 -6.71 -4.96
N ASP A 480 0.39 -6.60 -4.06
CA ASP A 480 -0.31 -7.70 -3.40
C ASP A 480 -0.91 -8.76 -4.34
N TRP A 481 -1.60 -8.35 -5.41
CA TRP A 481 -2.19 -9.28 -6.39
C TRP A 481 -1.13 -10.04 -7.19
N GLU A 482 0.05 -9.45 -7.42
CA GLU A 482 1.17 -10.12 -8.08
C GLU A 482 1.83 -11.13 -7.15
N ILE A 483 2.00 -10.79 -5.87
CA ILE A 483 2.46 -11.73 -4.84
C ILE A 483 1.50 -12.93 -4.78
N PHE A 484 0.20 -12.69 -4.82
CA PHE A 484 -0.81 -13.75 -4.84
C PHE A 484 -0.70 -14.60 -6.12
N ARG A 485 -0.55 -14.00 -7.31
CA ARG A 485 -0.28 -14.71 -8.58
C ARG A 485 0.96 -15.60 -8.48
N ASP A 486 2.05 -15.05 -7.98
CA ASP A 486 3.33 -15.75 -7.87
C ASP A 486 3.23 -16.91 -6.87
N ALA A 487 2.49 -16.74 -5.78
CA ALA A 487 2.20 -17.81 -4.82
C ALA A 487 1.41 -18.97 -5.44
N ILE A 488 0.45 -18.68 -6.34
CA ILE A 488 -0.26 -19.70 -7.14
C ILE A 488 0.71 -20.37 -8.12
N ALA A 489 1.54 -19.59 -8.81
CA ALA A 489 2.51 -20.11 -9.77
C ALA A 489 3.54 -21.04 -9.11
N ALA A 490 3.87 -20.81 -7.84
CA ALA A 490 4.75 -21.65 -7.04
C ALA A 490 4.10 -22.97 -6.57
N GLN A 491 2.78 -23.13 -6.66
CA GLN A 491 2.12 -24.38 -6.27
C GLN A 491 2.39 -25.50 -7.27
N PRO A 492 2.48 -26.78 -6.83
CA PRO A 492 2.53 -27.92 -7.72
C PRO A 492 1.37 -27.91 -8.72
N ASN A 493 1.70 -27.94 -10.02
CA ASN A 493 0.74 -27.84 -11.12
C ASN A 493 -0.18 -26.60 -11.07
N LYS A 494 0.22 -25.54 -10.33
CA LYS A 494 -0.60 -24.34 -10.07
C LYS A 494 -1.97 -24.64 -9.43
N VAL A 495 -2.04 -25.72 -8.64
CA VAL A 495 -3.25 -26.11 -7.91
C VAL A 495 -3.16 -25.62 -6.48
N VAL A 496 -4.07 -24.73 -6.08
CA VAL A 496 -4.18 -24.21 -4.72
C VAL A 496 -4.99 -25.19 -3.87
N ASN A 497 -4.39 -25.67 -2.79
CA ASN A 497 -5.02 -26.58 -1.82
C ASN A 497 -5.00 -25.99 -0.41
N ALA A 498 -5.36 -24.71 -0.29
CA ALA A 498 -5.33 -24.02 0.99
C ALA A 498 -6.47 -24.49 1.91
N THR A 499 -6.15 -24.64 3.20
CA THR A 499 -7.10 -25.07 4.25
C THR A 499 -7.04 -24.13 5.45
N VAL A 500 -8.05 -24.23 6.32
CA VAL A 500 -7.99 -23.69 7.68
C VAL A 500 -7.15 -24.64 8.53
N GLU A 501 -6.18 -24.12 9.28
CA GLU A 501 -5.13 -24.88 9.97
C GLU A 501 -5.09 -24.61 11.49
N GLY A 502 -6.08 -23.88 12.00
CA GLY A 502 -6.13 -23.45 13.40
C GLY A 502 -5.02 -22.44 13.70
N ARG A 503 -4.74 -21.53 12.77
CA ARG A 503 -3.89 -20.35 12.99
C ARG A 503 -4.60 -19.33 13.89
N ILE A 504 -5.92 -19.25 13.82
CA ILE A 504 -6.73 -18.31 14.59
C ILE A 504 -7.92 -19.04 15.20
N VAL A 505 -7.94 -19.19 16.52
CA VAL A 505 -8.98 -19.97 17.21
C VAL A 505 -9.70 -19.13 18.25
N ASN A 506 -11.02 -18.99 18.10
CA ASN A 506 -11.87 -18.44 19.15
C ASN A 506 -12.16 -19.52 20.19
N VAL A 507 -11.74 -19.31 21.43
CA VAL A 507 -11.96 -20.23 22.57
C VAL A 507 -13.12 -19.79 23.46
N ALA A 508 -13.88 -18.76 23.07
CA ALA A 508 -15.06 -18.34 23.81
C ALA A 508 -16.05 -19.51 23.97
N PRO A 509 -16.59 -19.72 25.17
CA PRO A 509 -17.54 -20.79 25.39
C PRO A 509 -18.86 -20.51 24.68
N GLN A 510 -19.43 -21.54 24.07
CA GLN A 510 -20.79 -21.49 23.53
C GLN A 510 -21.79 -21.54 24.69
N THR A 511 -22.67 -20.54 24.80
CA THR A 511 -23.70 -20.54 25.84
C THR A 511 -24.83 -21.49 25.45
N VAL A 512 -25.02 -22.54 26.24
CA VAL A 512 -26.06 -23.55 26.06
C VAL A 512 -27.06 -23.44 27.19
N VAL A 513 -28.34 -23.30 26.85
CA VAL A 513 -29.42 -23.34 27.85
C VAL A 513 -29.47 -24.74 28.43
N ALA A 514 -29.42 -24.86 29.77
CA ALA A 514 -29.31 -26.15 30.45
C ALA A 514 -30.39 -27.17 30.05
N THR A 515 -31.64 -26.73 29.82
CA THR A 515 -32.75 -27.60 29.37
C THR A 515 -32.53 -28.20 27.98
N THR A 516 -31.62 -27.63 27.20
CA THR A 516 -31.25 -28.08 25.86
C THR A 516 -29.85 -28.69 25.81
N PHE A 517 -29.14 -28.79 26.93
CA PHE A 517 -27.82 -29.40 26.99
C PHE A 517 -27.88 -30.91 26.74
N SER A 518 -28.87 -31.57 27.33
CA SER A 518 -28.91 -33.03 27.34
C SER A 518 -29.38 -33.62 26.01
N GLY A 519 -28.78 -34.75 25.63
CA GLY A 519 -29.23 -35.63 24.56
C GLY A 519 -30.05 -36.81 25.09
N THR A 520 -30.10 -37.88 24.32
CA THR A 520 -30.64 -39.18 24.77
C THR A 520 -29.56 -40.24 24.71
N THR A 521 -29.71 -41.37 25.41
CA THR A 521 -28.73 -42.47 25.34
C THR A 521 -28.50 -42.98 23.92
N ALA A 522 -29.55 -42.96 23.07
CA ALA A 522 -29.45 -43.36 21.66
C ALA A 522 -28.87 -42.27 20.75
N ALA A 523 -28.92 -41.01 21.18
CA ALA A 523 -28.41 -39.86 20.44
C ALA A 523 -27.84 -38.82 21.41
N PRO A 524 -26.62 -39.03 21.93
CA PRO A 524 -25.95 -38.03 22.76
C PRO A 524 -25.69 -36.75 21.97
N LYS A 525 -25.80 -35.58 22.62
CA LYS A 525 -25.42 -34.31 21.98
C LYS A 525 -23.92 -34.15 21.95
N THR A 526 -23.38 -33.59 20.88
CA THR A 526 -21.95 -33.27 20.77
C THR A 526 -21.80 -31.76 20.63
N TYR A 527 -20.97 -31.17 21.47
CA TYR A 527 -20.59 -29.77 21.45
C TYR A 527 -19.12 -29.67 21.09
N ASP A 528 -18.81 -29.01 19.97
CA ASP A 528 -17.43 -28.75 19.58
C ASP A 528 -16.95 -27.45 20.27
N GLY A 529 -15.84 -27.52 21.00
CA GLY A 529 -15.28 -26.39 21.76
C GLY A 529 -15.82 -26.23 23.19
N ASN A 530 -15.49 -25.11 23.83
CA ASN A 530 -15.90 -24.80 25.20
C ASN A 530 -17.42 -24.56 25.26
N VAL A 531 -18.07 -24.96 26.37
CA VAL A 531 -19.51 -24.80 26.61
C VAL A 531 -19.73 -24.11 27.94
N LEU A 532 -20.56 -23.06 27.96
CA LEU A 532 -21.06 -22.44 29.18
C LEU A 532 -22.52 -22.85 29.38
N VAL A 533 -22.85 -23.42 30.54
CA VAL A 533 -24.21 -23.79 30.93
C VAL A 533 -24.57 -23.11 32.24
N ASP A 534 -25.62 -22.28 32.24
CA ASP A 534 -26.24 -21.82 33.48
C ASP A 534 -27.13 -22.93 34.03
N VAL A 535 -26.69 -23.57 35.11
CA VAL A 535 -27.36 -24.69 35.76
C VAL A 535 -28.30 -24.25 36.89
N THR A 536 -28.60 -22.96 37.01
CA THR A 536 -29.54 -22.45 38.01
C THR A 536 -30.92 -23.09 37.85
N GLY A 537 -31.37 -23.81 38.88
CA GLY A 537 -32.65 -24.53 38.87
C GLY A 537 -32.64 -25.86 38.11
N VAL A 538 -31.47 -26.34 37.67
CA VAL A 538 -31.30 -27.63 37.00
C VAL A 538 -30.51 -28.58 37.89
N THR A 539 -30.97 -29.82 38.04
CA THR A 539 -30.36 -30.82 38.93
C THR A 539 -29.53 -31.88 38.18
N LYS A 540 -29.66 -31.96 36.85
CA LYS A 540 -29.03 -33.01 36.04
C LYS A 540 -28.71 -32.54 34.62
N LEU A 541 -27.51 -32.89 34.13
CA LEU A 541 -27.09 -32.80 32.74
C LEU A 541 -26.71 -34.21 32.26
N GLU A 542 -27.16 -34.61 31.06
CA GLU A 542 -27.03 -36.00 30.64
C GLU A 542 -26.86 -36.25 29.14
N ASN A 543 -26.21 -37.37 28.81
CA ASN A 543 -26.03 -37.88 27.45
C ASN A 543 -25.46 -36.82 26.49
N ALA A 544 -24.25 -36.33 26.78
CA ALA A 544 -23.57 -35.32 25.98
C ALA A 544 -22.04 -35.51 25.93
N VAL A 545 -21.40 -35.03 24.88
CA VAL A 545 -19.95 -34.98 24.69
C VAL A 545 -19.54 -33.53 24.43
N VAL A 546 -18.66 -32.99 25.26
CA VAL A 546 -18.10 -31.64 25.12
C VAL A 546 -16.63 -31.77 24.72
N LYS A 547 -16.29 -31.37 23.49
CA LYS A 547 -14.92 -31.39 22.96
C LYS A 547 -14.16 -30.11 23.31
N GLY A 548 -14.15 -29.79 24.59
CA GLY A 548 -13.59 -28.57 25.19
C GLY A 548 -13.88 -28.53 26.69
N ASN A 549 -13.79 -27.35 27.29
CA ASN A 549 -14.14 -27.14 28.69
C ASN A 549 -15.66 -27.04 28.87
N LEU A 550 -16.19 -27.64 29.93
CA LEU A 550 -17.57 -27.46 30.37
C LEU A 550 -17.60 -26.49 31.56
N ILE A 551 -18.03 -25.26 31.31
CA ILE A 551 -18.14 -24.18 32.28
C ILE A 551 -19.58 -24.16 32.80
N LEU A 552 -19.75 -24.29 34.11
CA LEU A 552 -21.04 -24.35 34.78
C LEU A 552 -21.20 -23.11 35.63
N LYS A 553 -22.26 -22.35 35.37
CA LYS A 553 -22.62 -21.17 36.16
C LYS A 553 -23.81 -21.49 37.05
N GLY A 554 -23.71 -21.17 38.35
CA GLY A 554 -24.78 -21.43 39.31
C GLY A 554 -24.58 -22.72 40.13
N ASN A 555 -25.68 -23.22 40.73
CA ASN A 555 -25.64 -24.15 41.87
C ASN A 555 -24.74 -25.40 41.68
N ALA A 556 -23.81 -25.62 42.63
CA ALA A 556 -22.84 -26.74 42.63
C ALA A 556 -23.45 -28.15 42.80
N GLY A 557 -24.77 -28.28 42.85
CA GLY A 557 -25.50 -29.55 43.06
C GLY A 557 -25.93 -30.29 41.78
N VAL A 558 -25.49 -29.85 40.60
CA VAL A 558 -25.84 -30.50 39.33
C VAL A 558 -25.13 -31.86 39.18
N THR A 559 -25.87 -32.88 38.75
CA THR A 559 -25.34 -34.24 38.53
C THR A 559 -25.10 -34.51 37.05
N PHE A 560 -24.08 -35.32 36.74
CA PHE A 560 -23.74 -35.73 35.37
C PHE A 560 -24.09 -37.20 35.15
N GLU A 561 -24.81 -37.52 34.08
CA GLU A 561 -25.05 -38.90 33.64
C GLU A 561 -24.69 -39.06 32.17
N ASN A 562 -23.73 -39.93 31.84
CA ASN A 562 -23.25 -40.11 30.45
C ASN A 562 -22.79 -38.79 29.79
N VAL A 563 -22.19 -37.89 30.56
CA VAL A 563 -21.55 -36.67 30.03
C VAL A 563 -20.04 -36.90 29.97
N THR A 564 -19.47 -36.72 28.79
CA THR A 564 -18.02 -36.76 28.56
C THR A 564 -17.51 -35.37 28.28
N VAL A 565 -16.46 -34.93 28.96
CA VAL A 565 -15.79 -33.65 28.75
C VAL A 565 -14.33 -33.94 28.42
N GLU A 566 -13.86 -33.50 27.24
CA GLU A 566 -12.47 -33.72 26.81
C GLU A 566 -11.49 -32.73 27.45
N GLY A 567 -11.97 -31.54 27.83
CA GLY A 567 -11.24 -30.54 28.60
C GLY A 567 -11.54 -30.60 30.10
N GLU A 568 -11.58 -29.43 30.75
CA GLU A 568 -11.89 -29.30 32.18
C GLU A 568 -13.37 -28.98 32.43
N THR A 569 -13.92 -29.49 33.54
CA THR A 569 -15.20 -29.03 34.07
C THR A 569 -14.93 -27.91 35.09
N ILE A 570 -15.36 -26.70 34.76
CA ILE A 570 -15.08 -25.48 35.54
C ILE A 570 -16.39 -25.00 36.17
N PHE A 571 -16.37 -24.70 37.46
CA PHE A 571 -17.51 -24.09 38.16
C PHE A 571 -17.23 -22.60 38.36
N GLU A 572 -18.11 -21.75 37.82
CA GLU A 572 -18.09 -20.30 38.03
C GLU A 572 -19.21 -19.91 39.01
N ASP A 573 -18.82 -19.22 40.09
CA ASP A 573 -19.72 -18.70 41.12
C ASP A 573 -20.56 -17.49 40.64
#